data_AF-Q0WJF7-F1
#
_entry.id   AF-Q0WJF7-F1
#
_cell.length_a   1.000
_cell.length_b   1.000
_cell.length_c   1.000
_cell.angle_alpha   90.00
_cell.angle_beta   90.00
_cell.angle_gamma   90.00
#
_symmetry.space_group_name_H-M   'P 1'
#
loop_
_entity.id
_entity.type
_entity.pdbx_description
1 polymer ?
#
loop_
_entity_poly.entity_id
_entity_poly.type
_entity_poly.pdbx_seq_one_letter_code
_entity_poly.pdbx_strand_id
1 'polypeptide(L)'
;MRIIRPQQLVVLKSSYQIGHESHMGISVVAGCYLSKPEHMVTESQIWQAWKAAPLSFRMLDSAEPKPFAEFLLAGHAGIGEEVTSLSAEVSVGSLTRRWCIEGESNKTGLVIKPFLRMSMDHTQSWGGKGCKENPLGRGYNDERKPTIMSLGLDGSAIVRSPLASPSPVPHDFQLRKVHINEVASTMTDP
;
A
#
# COMPACT_ATOMS: atom_id res chain seq x y z
N MET A 1 -28.96 4.17 23.72
CA MET A 1 -27.60 3.97 23.16
C MET A 1 -26.88 2.93 23.99
N ARG A 2 -26.65 1.72 23.45
CA ARG A 2 -25.95 0.64 24.16
C ARG A 2 -24.51 0.59 23.65
N ILE A 3 -23.56 0.93 24.51
CA ILE A 3 -22.13 0.85 24.18
C ILE A 3 -21.68 -0.57 24.55
N ILE A 4 -21.30 -1.38 23.55
CA ILE A 4 -20.72 -2.71 23.78
C ILE A 4 -19.21 -2.54 23.69
N ARG A 5 -18.49 -2.80 24.79
CA ARG A 5 -17.03 -2.80 24.83
C ARG A 5 -16.50 -4.14 25.35
N PRO A 6 -15.31 -4.58 24.90
CA PRO A 6 -14.48 -3.93 23.88
C PRO A 6 -15.03 -4.16 22.46
N GLN A 7 -15.12 -3.08 21.67
CA GLN A 7 -15.55 -3.17 20.28
C GLN A 7 -14.39 -3.70 19.43
N GLN A 8 -14.63 -4.82 18.73
CA GLN A 8 -13.65 -5.51 17.89
C GLN A 8 -13.74 -5.14 16.41
N LEU A 9 -14.80 -4.43 16.01
CA LEU A 9 -15.07 -4.05 14.64
C LEU A 9 -15.09 -2.53 14.51
N VAL A 10 -14.33 -2.02 13.55
CA VAL A 10 -14.43 -0.63 13.11
C VAL A 10 -15.52 -0.54 12.06
N VAL A 11 -16.40 0.45 12.16
CA VAL A 11 -17.37 0.74 11.11
C VAL A 11 -17.00 2.07 10.47
N LEU A 12 -16.65 2.03 9.19
CA LEU A 12 -16.38 3.19 8.36
C LEU A 12 -17.63 3.47 7.51
N LYS A 13 -18.00 4.74 7.44
CA LYS A 13 -19.13 5.20 6.62
C LYS A 13 -18.67 6.30 5.70
N SER A 14 -19.12 6.24 4.45
CA SER A 14 -18.92 7.29 3.47
C SER A 14 -20.23 7.54 2.73
N SER A 15 -20.45 8.79 2.37
CA SER A 15 -21.52 9.18 1.46
C SER A 15 -20.87 9.57 0.15
N TYR A 16 -21.29 8.94 -0.93
CA TYR A 16 -20.77 9.19 -2.28
C TYR A 16 -21.91 9.21 -3.28
N GLN A 17 -21.63 9.72 -4.46
CA GLN A 17 -22.61 9.90 -5.52
C GLN A 17 -22.11 9.24 -6.79
N ILE A 18 -22.99 8.47 -7.45
CA ILE A 18 -22.75 7.92 -8.79
C ILE A 18 -23.86 8.46 -9.68
N GLY A 19 -23.52 9.35 -10.62
CA GLY A 19 -24.52 10.09 -11.39
C GLY A 19 -25.44 10.89 -10.47
N HIS A 20 -26.75 10.61 -10.50
CA HIS A 20 -27.74 11.26 -9.61
C HIS A 20 -28.05 10.46 -8.34
N GLU A 21 -27.51 9.26 -8.19
CA GLU A 21 -27.85 8.40 -7.06
C GLU A 21 -26.95 8.71 -5.87
N SER A 22 -27.58 9.04 -4.75
CA SER A 22 -26.90 9.21 -3.47
C SER A 22 -26.77 7.86 -2.79
N HIS A 23 -25.54 7.44 -2.54
CA HIS A 23 -25.23 6.18 -1.90
C HIS A 23 -24.59 6.38 -0.53
N MET A 24 -24.82 5.40 0.34
CA MET A 24 -24.12 5.26 1.60
C MET A 24 -23.33 3.97 1.57
N GLY A 25 -22.01 4.07 1.62
CA GLY A 25 -21.15 2.91 1.79
C GLY A 25 -20.83 2.67 3.25
N ILE A 26 -20.79 1.40 3.61
CA ILE A 26 -20.45 0.92 4.95
C ILE A 26 -19.37 -0.13 4.80
N SER A 27 -18.20 0.15 5.36
CA SER A 27 -17.10 -0.81 5.47
C SER A 27 -16.96 -1.25 6.92
N VAL A 28 -16.77 -2.56 7.13
CA VAL A 28 -16.50 -3.14 8.45
C VAL A 28 -15.08 -3.67 8.46
N VAL A 29 -14.25 -3.14 9.36
CA VAL A 29 -12.86 -3.58 9.51
C VAL A 29 -12.73 -4.44 10.75
N ALA A 30 -12.18 -5.63 10.55
CA ALA A 30 -11.75 -6.55 11.57
C ALA A 30 -10.21 -6.58 11.59
N GLY A 31 -9.62 -6.74 12.76
CA GLY A 31 -8.18 -6.93 12.90
C GLY A 31 -7.85 -8.16 13.72
N CYS A 32 -6.74 -8.80 13.42
CA CYS A 32 -6.15 -9.87 14.20
C CYS A 32 -4.62 -9.78 14.14
N TYR A 33 -3.92 -10.48 15.03
CA TYR A 33 -2.48 -10.66 14.90
C TYR A 33 -2.21 -11.79 13.91
N LEU A 34 -1.26 -11.61 12.99
CA LEU A 34 -0.89 -12.69 12.05
C LEU A 34 -0.37 -13.96 12.76
N SER A 35 0.21 -13.81 13.94
CA SER A 35 0.66 -14.94 14.78
C SER A 35 -0.48 -15.65 15.52
N LYS A 36 -1.66 -15.03 15.60
CA LYS A 36 -2.85 -15.50 16.32
C LYS A 36 -4.12 -15.06 15.59
N PRO A 37 -4.35 -15.52 14.35
CA PRO A 37 -5.44 -15.04 13.50
C PRO A 37 -6.84 -15.33 14.08
N GLU A 38 -6.95 -16.32 14.96
CA GLU A 38 -8.17 -16.67 15.69
C GLU A 38 -8.58 -15.61 16.73
N HIS A 39 -7.66 -14.70 17.10
CA HIS A 39 -7.89 -13.67 18.10
C HIS A 39 -8.10 -12.29 17.47
N MET A 40 -9.36 -11.84 17.51
CA MET A 40 -9.74 -10.50 17.05
C MET A 40 -9.23 -9.42 18.01
N VAL A 41 -8.56 -8.42 17.47
CA VAL A 41 -8.11 -7.24 18.22
C VAL A 41 -9.24 -6.22 18.36
N THR A 42 -9.05 -5.28 19.28
CA THR A 42 -9.99 -4.17 19.49
C THR A 42 -9.83 -3.10 18.42
N GLU A 43 -10.88 -2.30 18.21
CA GLU A 43 -10.83 -1.11 17.37
C GLU A 43 -9.64 -0.18 17.72
N SER A 44 -9.39 0.03 19.02
CA SER A 44 -8.25 0.86 19.45
C SER A 44 -6.91 0.30 18.98
N GLN A 45 -6.74 -1.02 19.00
CA GLN A 45 -5.53 -1.69 18.52
C GLN A 45 -5.40 -1.60 17.01
N ILE A 46 -6.50 -1.72 16.25
CA ILE A 46 -6.52 -1.52 14.80
C ILE A 46 -6.01 -0.11 14.46
N TRP A 47 -6.56 0.92 15.11
CA TRP A 47 -6.16 2.30 14.86
C TRP A 47 -4.73 2.61 15.29
N GLN A 48 -4.27 2.02 16.40
CA GLN A 48 -2.89 2.15 16.84
C GLN A 48 -1.91 1.52 15.84
N ALA A 49 -2.21 0.33 15.34
CA ALA A 49 -1.41 -0.35 14.33
C ALA A 49 -1.35 0.46 13.03
N TRP A 50 -2.50 0.97 12.55
CA TRP A 50 -2.57 1.80 11.36
C TRP A 50 -1.76 3.11 11.51
N LYS A 51 -1.85 3.77 12.67
CA LYS A 51 -1.09 4.99 12.95
C LYS A 51 0.43 4.74 12.95
N ALA A 52 0.87 3.59 13.48
CA ALA A 52 2.28 3.23 13.57
C ALA A 52 2.88 2.79 12.22
N ALA A 53 2.07 2.41 11.24
CA ALA A 53 2.56 1.98 9.94
C ALA A 53 3.22 3.14 9.16
N PRO A 54 4.32 2.86 8.41
CA PRO A 54 5.05 3.87 7.66
C PRO A 54 4.39 4.13 6.30
N LEU A 55 3.19 4.70 6.32
CA LEU A 55 2.39 4.94 5.11
C LEU A 55 2.48 6.39 4.66
N SER A 56 2.81 6.61 3.39
CA SER A 56 2.68 7.91 2.71
C SER A 56 1.23 8.32 2.50
N PHE A 57 0.33 7.35 2.37
CA PHE A 57 -1.11 7.57 2.25
C PHE A 57 -1.87 6.79 3.32
N ARG A 58 -2.46 7.54 4.27
CA ARG A 58 -3.02 7.01 5.52
C ARG A 58 -4.52 6.74 5.46
N MET A 59 -5.06 6.38 4.29
CA MET A 59 -6.46 6.01 4.13
C MET A 59 -6.61 4.49 4.26
N LEU A 60 -7.36 4.05 5.28
CA LEU A 60 -7.59 2.62 5.51
C LEU A 60 -8.58 2.03 4.51
N ASP A 61 -9.71 2.72 4.31
CA ASP A 61 -10.77 2.34 3.37
C ASP A 61 -11.64 3.57 3.09
N SER A 62 -12.13 3.73 1.86
CA SER A 62 -13.03 4.84 1.48
C SER A 62 -14.50 4.58 1.78
N ALA A 63 -14.86 3.34 2.16
CA ALA A 63 -16.24 2.86 2.18
C ALA A 63 -16.97 3.15 0.85
N GLU A 64 -16.30 2.84 -0.25
CA GLU A 64 -16.81 2.97 -1.61
C GLU A 64 -16.73 1.61 -2.33
N PRO A 65 -17.57 1.36 -3.35
CA PRO A 65 -17.49 0.15 -4.16
C PRO A 65 -16.11 0.00 -4.79
N LYS A 66 -15.53 -1.19 -4.67
CA LYS A 66 -14.25 -1.52 -5.31
C LYS A 66 -14.51 -2.46 -6.48
N PRO A 67 -13.90 -2.21 -7.65
CA PRO A 67 -14.07 -3.10 -8.81
C PRO A 67 -13.45 -4.47 -8.56
N PHE A 68 -12.44 -4.55 -7.68
CA PHE A 68 -11.73 -5.77 -7.34
C PHE A 68 -11.49 -5.84 -5.83
N ALA A 69 -11.36 -7.07 -5.32
CA ALA A 69 -10.80 -7.29 -4.00
C ALA A 69 -9.32 -6.88 -3.98
N GLU A 70 -8.87 -6.32 -2.86
CA GLU A 70 -7.48 -5.91 -2.67
C GLU A 70 -6.92 -6.52 -1.39
N PHE A 71 -5.62 -6.83 -1.40
CA PHE A 71 -4.85 -7.08 -0.19
C PHE A 71 -3.65 -6.14 -0.20
N LEU A 72 -3.49 -5.40 0.90
CA LEU A 72 -2.50 -4.33 1.02
C LEU A 72 -1.59 -4.63 2.21
N LEU A 73 -0.34 -4.16 2.16
CA LEU A 73 0.56 -4.22 3.31
C LEU A 73 0.93 -2.82 3.77
N ALA A 74 1.01 -2.67 5.08
CA ALA A 74 1.41 -1.44 5.75
C ALA A 74 2.43 -1.80 6.82
N GLY A 75 3.71 -1.55 6.57
CA GLY A 75 4.75 -1.99 7.51
C GLY A 75 6.17 -1.85 6.99
N HIS A 76 7.04 -2.65 7.58
CA HIS A 76 8.44 -2.75 7.21
C HIS A 76 8.80 -4.19 6.89
N ALA A 77 9.81 -4.38 6.06
CA ALA A 77 10.50 -5.65 5.88
C ALA A 77 11.84 -5.63 6.61
N GLY A 78 12.18 -6.73 7.27
CA GLY A 78 13.43 -6.88 8.02
C GLY A 78 13.49 -8.24 8.71
N ILE A 79 14.70 -8.71 9.03
CA ILE A 79 14.94 -10.02 9.62
C ILE A 79 15.54 -9.95 11.04
N GLY A 80 15.70 -8.74 11.59
CA GLY A 80 16.24 -8.52 12.94
C GLY A 80 17.74 -8.27 13.01
N GLU A 81 18.44 -8.26 11.87
CA GLU A 81 19.85 -7.90 11.73
C GLU A 81 20.07 -6.98 10.52
N GLU A 82 21.24 -6.35 10.44
CA GLU A 82 21.58 -5.47 9.31
C GLU A 82 21.92 -6.30 8.06
N VAL A 83 21.22 -6.01 6.97
CA VAL A 83 21.45 -6.64 5.66
C VAL A 83 21.55 -5.56 4.58
N THR A 84 22.23 -5.86 3.49
CA THR A 84 22.27 -4.99 2.30
C THR A 84 21.15 -5.31 1.31
N SER A 85 20.60 -6.53 1.37
CA SER A 85 19.50 -6.99 0.52
C SER A 85 18.61 -8.00 1.24
N LEU A 86 17.32 -8.00 0.92
CA LEU A 86 16.32 -8.93 1.45
C LEU A 86 15.30 -9.27 0.36
N SER A 87 14.95 -10.54 0.24
CA SER A 87 13.75 -10.96 -0.50
C SER A 87 12.58 -11.09 0.47
N ALA A 88 11.43 -10.54 0.11
CA ALA A 88 10.20 -10.65 0.89
C ALA A 88 9.07 -11.21 0.04
N GLU A 89 8.19 -11.99 0.66
CA GLU A 89 7.00 -12.54 0.04
C GLU A 89 5.83 -12.42 1.01
N VAL A 90 4.64 -12.16 0.46
CA VAL A 90 3.38 -12.40 1.15
C VAL A 90 2.49 -13.27 0.30
N SER A 91 1.76 -14.17 0.95
CA SER A 91 0.76 -15.02 0.32
C SER A 91 -0.57 -14.95 1.07
N VAL A 92 -1.66 -14.73 0.33
CA VAL A 92 -3.04 -14.72 0.83
C VAL A 92 -3.86 -15.64 -0.06
N GLY A 93 -4.18 -16.83 0.43
CA GLY A 93 -4.78 -17.88 -0.40
C GLY A 93 -3.87 -18.24 -1.57
N SER A 94 -4.36 -18.10 -2.81
CA SER A 94 -3.60 -18.32 -4.04
C SER A 94 -2.85 -17.08 -4.55
N LEU A 95 -3.03 -15.92 -3.89
CA LEU A 95 -2.38 -14.68 -4.29
C LEU A 95 -1.01 -14.58 -3.63
N THR A 96 0.04 -14.44 -4.43
CA THR A 96 1.39 -14.25 -3.94
C THR A 96 2.00 -13.01 -4.56
N ARG A 97 2.66 -12.19 -3.74
CA ARG A 97 3.43 -11.04 -4.21
C ARG A 97 4.80 -11.06 -3.58
N ARG A 98 5.82 -10.76 -4.39
CA ARG A 98 7.23 -10.84 -4.02
C ARG A 98 7.96 -9.54 -4.29
N TRP A 99 8.97 -9.28 -3.48
CA TRP A 99 9.79 -8.08 -3.54
C TRP A 99 11.27 -8.42 -3.41
N CYS A 100 12.08 -7.67 -4.17
CA CYS A 100 13.48 -7.47 -3.87
C CYS A 100 13.61 -6.15 -3.13
N ILE A 101 14.31 -6.17 -2.00
CA ILE A 101 14.54 -5.02 -1.15
C ILE A 101 16.05 -4.82 -1.03
N GLU A 102 16.53 -3.64 -1.38
CA GLU A 102 17.95 -3.31 -1.32
C GLU A 102 18.14 -2.04 -0.48
N GLY A 103 19.28 -1.97 0.19
CA GLY A 103 19.70 -0.79 0.92
C GLY A 103 19.93 0.41 -0.01
N GLU A 104 19.99 1.60 0.57
CA GLU A 104 20.27 2.80 -0.22
C GLU A 104 21.67 2.72 -0.86
N SER A 105 21.73 3.05 -2.15
CA SER A 105 22.99 3.10 -2.91
C SER A 105 23.07 4.35 -3.77
N ASN A 106 24.30 4.72 -4.14
CA ASN A 106 24.55 5.74 -5.15
C ASN A 106 24.27 5.19 -6.57
N LYS A 107 24.19 6.07 -7.59
CA LYS A 107 23.91 5.71 -8.99
C LYS A 107 24.73 4.52 -9.51
N THR A 108 26.00 4.43 -9.13
CA THR A 108 26.89 3.33 -9.55
C THR A 108 26.57 1.99 -8.89
N GLY A 109 25.83 1.98 -7.77
CA GLY A 109 25.47 0.76 -7.05
C GLY A 109 26.67 0.07 -6.37
N LEU A 110 27.82 0.72 -6.32
CA LEU A 110 29.07 0.14 -5.82
C LEU A 110 29.06 -0.03 -4.29
N VAL A 111 28.30 0.81 -3.58
CA VAL A 111 28.16 0.74 -2.13
C VAL A 111 26.69 0.77 -1.78
N ILE A 112 26.22 -0.33 -1.18
CA ILE A 112 24.86 -0.48 -0.64
C ILE A 112 24.96 -0.31 0.87
N LYS A 113 24.24 0.67 1.42
CA LYS A 113 24.18 0.88 2.87
C LYS A 113 23.36 -0.27 3.50
N PRO A 114 23.89 -0.96 4.52
CA PRO A 114 23.09 -1.92 5.29
C PRO A 114 21.86 -1.25 5.91
N PHE A 115 20.80 -2.04 6.11
CA PHE A 115 19.59 -1.62 6.79
C PHE A 115 19.10 -2.71 7.74
N LEU A 116 18.57 -2.32 8.89
CA LEU A 116 17.92 -3.22 9.84
C LEU A 116 16.47 -3.53 9.44
N ARG A 117 15.77 -2.52 8.89
CA ARG A 117 14.40 -2.62 8.38
C ARG A 117 14.14 -1.59 7.30
N MET A 118 13.31 -1.93 6.31
CA MET A 118 12.93 -1.06 5.19
C MET A 118 11.41 -0.83 5.20
N SER A 119 10.96 0.42 5.13
CA SER A 119 9.53 0.75 5.00
C SER A 119 8.98 0.25 3.67
N MET A 120 7.82 -0.40 3.67
CA MET A 120 7.17 -0.89 2.44
C MET A 120 6.17 0.11 1.85
N ASP A 121 6.67 1.27 1.43
CA ASP A 121 5.86 2.42 1.02
C ASP A 121 6.25 2.97 -0.37
N HIS A 122 5.35 3.75 -1.00
CA HIS A 122 5.56 4.38 -2.32
C HIS A 122 6.81 5.26 -2.38
N THR A 123 7.24 5.82 -1.24
CA THR A 123 8.48 6.60 -1.15
C THR A 123 9.75 5.78 -1.38
N GLN A 124 9.67 4.45 -1.32
CA GLN A 124 10.78 3.51 -1.50
C GLN A 124 10.79 2.84 -2.88
N SER A 125 9.66 2.89 -3.61
CA SER A 125 9.55 2.36 -4.97
C SER A 125 10.01 3.38 -6.02
N TRP A 126 10.08 2.92 -7.27
CA TRP A 126 10.51 3.76 -8.38
C TRP A 126 9.54 4.94 -8.61
N GLY A 127 10.06 6.10 -8.96
CA GLY A 127 9.26 7.29 -9.24
C GLY A 127 9.95 8.58 -8.81
N GLY A 128 9.16 9.54 -8.36
CA GLY A 128 9.61 10.83 -7.87
C GLY A 128 9.17 12.00 -8.75
N LYS A 129 9.81 13.15 -8.57
CA LYS A 129 9.40 14.41 -9.21
C LYS A 129 9.27 14.27 -10.73
N GLY A 130 8.05 14.47 -11.24
CA GLY A 130 7.71 14.38 -12.67
C GLY A 130 7.20 13.00 -13.11
N CYS A 131 7.32 11.96 -12.28
CA CYS A 131 6.72 10.66 -12.55
C CYS A 131 5.24 10.69 -12.15
N LYS A 132 4.33 10.61 -13.13
CA LYS A 132 2.89 10.63 -12.88
C LYS A 132 2.37 9.34 -12.22
N GLU A 133 3.07 8.24 -12.41
CA GLU A 133 2.69 6.91 -11.89
C GLU A 133 3.00 6.76 -10.40
N ASN A 134 4.09 7.39 -9.94
CA ASN A 134 4.42 7.50 -8.52
C ASN A 134 5.21 8.80 -8.25
N PRO A 135 4.51 9.92 -7.98
CA PRO A 135 5.16 11.20 -7.67
C PRO A 135 6.00 11.18 -6.39
N LEU A 136 5.74 10.24 -5.48
CA LEU A 136 6.37 10.14 -4.15
C LEU A 136 7.66 9.32 -4.15
N GLY A 137 7.88 8.52 -5.19
CA GLY A 137 8.98 7.58 -5.29
C GLY A 137 10.35 8.22 -5.48
N ARG A 138 11.31 7.38 -5.89
CA ARG A 138 12.71 7.76 -6.13
C ARG A 138 13.26 7.11 -7.41
N GLY A 139 14.28 7.71 -8.01
CA GLY A 139 14.98 7.15 -9.17
C GLY A 139 14.40 7.45 -10.56
N TYR A 140 13.37 8.29 -10.69
CA TYR A 140 12.90 8.79 -11.99
C TYR A 140 13.78 9.92 -12.53
N ASN A 141 13.98 10.96 -11.72
CA ASN A 141 14.73 12.19 -12.06
C ASN A 141 15.73 12.59 -10.96
N ASP A 142 16.05 11.67 -10.05
CA ASP A 142 17.08 11.88 -9.02
C ASP A 142 18.16 10.79 -9.11
N GLU A 143 19.20 10.92 -8.30
CA GLU A 143 20.33 9.99 -8.30
C GLU A 143 20.15 8.79 -7.38
N ARG A 144 18.94 8.59 -6.85
CA ARG A 144 18.64 7.50 -5.92
C ARG A 144 18.17 6.28 -6.70
N LYS A 145 18.49 5.09 -6.20
CA LYS A 145 17.84 3.86 -6.65
C LYS A 145 16.60 3.59 -5.80
N PRO A 146 15.52 3.01 -6.37
CA PRO A 146 14.45 2.46 -5.57
C PRO A 146 15.01 1.36 -4.67
N THR A 147 14.59 1.35 -3.42
CA THR A 147 14.97 0.35 -2.42
C THR A 147 13.98 -0.80 -2.39
N ILE A 148 12.80 -0.62 -2.98
CA ILE A 148 11.78 -1.66 -3.14
C ILE A 148 11.47 -1.86 -4.62
N MET A 149 11.59 -3.10 -5.06
CA MET A 149 11.36 -3.54 -6.43
C MET A 149 10.44 -4.76 -6.44
N SER A 150 9.57 -4.84 -7.43
CA SER A 150 8.80 -6.06 -7.68
C SER A 150 9.72 -7.14 -8.27
N LEU A 151 9.46 -8.40 -7.95
CA LEU A 151 10.14 -9.51 -8.64
C LEU A 151 9.33 -9.97 -9.85
N GLY A 152 10.01 -10.12 -10.99
CA GLY A 152 9.46 -10.75 -12.19
C GLY A 152 9.25 -12.25 -12.01
N LEU A 153 8.59 -12.88 -13.00
CA LEU A 153 8.37 -14.33 -13.01
C LEU A 153 9.68 -15.14 -13.04
N ASP A 154 10.73 -14.55 -13.61
CA ASP A 154 12.09 -15.08 -13.66
C ASP A 154 12.91 -14.83 -12.38
N GLY A 155 12.31 -14.17 -11.38
CA GLY A 155 12.99 -13.80 -10.14
C GLY A 155 13.88 -12.56 -10.26
N SER A 156 13.89 -11.87 -11.41
CA SER A 156 14.66 -10.64 -11.58
C SER A 156 13.96 -9.44 -10.92
N ALA A 157 14.74 -8.50 -10.39
CA ALA A 157 14.21 -7.27 -9.82
C ALA A 157 13.78 -6.29 -10.93
N ILE A 158 12.51 -5.90 -10.93
CA ILE A 158 11.96 -4.91 -11.85
C ILE A 158 12.20 -3.52 -11.23
N VAL A 159 13.30 -2.88 -11.64
CA VAL A 159 13.71 -1.57 -11.14
C VAL A 159 12.65 -0.50 -11.42
N ARG A 160 12.12 -0.42 -12.65
CA ARG A 160 11.09 0.55 -13.03
C ARG A 160 9.69 0.05 -12.67
N SER A 161 9.45 -0.16 -11.38
CA SER A 161 8.15 -0.58 -10.84
C SER A 161 7.58 0.53 -9.94
N PRO A 162 6.82 1.49 -10.51
CA PRO A 162 6.28 2.61 -9.74
C PRO A 162 5.36 2.17 -8.60
N LEU A 163 4.63 1.08 -8.84
CA LEU A 163 3.67 0.49 -7.92
C LEU A 163 4.27 -0.71 -7.18
N ALA A 164 5.60 -0.78 -7.03
CA ALA A 164 6.23 -1.85 -6.26
C ALA A 164 5.76 -1.87 -4.80
N SER A 165 5.38 -0.71 -4.24
CA SER A 165 4.83 -0.65 -2.89
C SER A 165 3.55 -1.50 -2.76
N PRO A 166 3.39 -2.23 -1.65
CA PRO A 166 2.15 -2.92 -1.30
C PRO A 166 1.09 -2.05 -0.62
N SER A 167 1.39 -0.77 -0.36
CA SER A 167 0.47 0.11 0.37
C SER A 167 -0.64 0.64 -0.55
N PRO A 168 -1.74 1.18 0.01
CA PRO A 168 -2.84 1.71 -0.79
C PRO A 168 -2.34 2.75 -1.79
N VAL A 169 -2.85 2.72 -3.02
CA VAL A 169 -2.48 3.67 -4.07
C VAL A 169 -3.18 5.01 -3.82
N PRO A 170 -2.44 6.13 -3.71
CA PRO A 170 -3.03 7.45 -3.51
C PRO A 170 -3.98 7.84 -4.66
N HIS A 171 -5.01 8.63 -4.35
CA HIS A 171 -6.03 9.01 -5.33
C HIS A 171 -5.52 9.94 -6.43
N ASP A 172 -4.44 10.67 -6.18
CA ASP A 172 -3.77 11.58 -7.10
C ASP A 172 -2.83 10.87 -8.09
N PHE A 173 -2.61 9.56 -7.93
CA PHE A 173 -1.78 8.79 -8.86
C PHE A 173 -2.52 8.56 -10.17
N GLN A 174 -1.79 8.69 -11.29
CA GLN A 174 -2.36 8.61 -12.64
C GLN A 174 -3.05 7.27 -12.93
N LEU A 175 -2.59 6.17 -12.31
CA LEU A 175 -3.22 4.85 -12.44
C LEU A 175 -4.71 4.89 -12.10
N ARG A 176 -5.07 5.55 -10.98
CA ARG A 176 -6.46 5.65 -10.54
C ARG A 176 -7.29 6.50 -11.50
N LYS A 177 -6.67 7.53 -12.09
CA LYS A 177 -7.30 8.39 -13.09
C LYS A 177 -7.71 7.61 -14.35
N VAL A 178 -6.97 6.58 -14.77
CA VAL A 178 -7.35 5.77 -15.94
C VAL A 178 -8.70 5.08 -15.70
N HIS A 179 -8.86 4.41 -14.57
CA HIS A 179 -10.12 3.73 -14.22
C HIS A 179 -11.27 4.71 -14.01
N ILE A 180 -11.02 5.87 -13.39
CA ILE A 180 -12.05 6.91 -13.23
C ILE A 180 -12.48 7.44 -14.60
N ASN A 181 -11.53 7.67 -15.52
CA ASN A 181 -11.83 8.18 -16.86
C ASN A 181 -12.70 7.22 -17.68
N GLU A 182 -12.52 5.89 -17.52
CA GLU A 182 -13.34 4.87 -18.21
C GLU A 182 -14.84 5.00 -17.88
N VAL A 183 -15.15 5.42 -16.66
CA VAL A 183 -16.53 5.59 -16.20
C VAL A 183 -16.95 7.06 -16.14
N ALA A 184 -16.04 8.01 -16.33
CA ALA A 184 -16.30 9.43 -16.13
C ALA A 184 -17.46 9.96 -16.99
N SER A 185 -17.61 9.50 -18.23
CA SER A 185 -18.72 9.88 -19.10
C SER A 185 -20.08 9.38 -18.62
N THR A 186 -20.10 8.32 -17.81
CA THR A 186 -21.30 7.81 -17.14
C THR A 186 -21.56 8.51 -15.80
N MET A 187 -20.57 9.28 -15.31
CA MET A 187 -20.65 10.06 -14.08
C MET A 187 -21.01 11.53 -14.34
N THR A 188 -20.96 12.00 -15.60
CA THR A 188 -21.41 13.33 -16.01
C THR A 188 -22.85 13.32 -16.49
N ASP A 189 -23.60 14.34 -16.10
CA ASP A 189 -24.96 14.61 -16.58
C ASP A 189 -24.96 14.88 -18.11
N PRO A 190 -26.04 14.54 -18.85
CA PRO A 190 -26.22 14.94 -20.24
C PRO A 190 -26.35 16.45 -20.44
#